data_AF-A0A6L8NB34-F1
#
_entry.id   AF-A0A6L8NB34-F1
#
_cell.length_a   1.000
_cell.length_b   1.000
_cell.length_c   1.000
_cell.angle_alpha   90.00
_cell.angle_beta   90.00
_cell.angle_gamma   90.00
#
_symmetry.space_group_name_H-M   'P 1'
#
loop_
_entity.id
_entity.type
_entity.pdbx_description
1 polymer ?
#
loop_
_entity_poly.entity_id
_entity_poly.type
_entity_poly.pdbx_seq_one_letter_code
_entity_poly.pdbx_strand_id
1 'polypeptide(L)'
;MESHPTTSLLPPLDEDDLAALAQDIGDNGLLQPIVLDSHGRILDGRGRLAACEQAHVEPAFITYEGNDPDIYVLSVNLRRRSLTKGQAAMISVKARSLGEQERCSSREQTARSLGEQLGVAVAVMGRAGMVLQHAPDLVDPVIAGAMGLKEAYATAQENKAKANSAEVQLARLREEDPELADRVIEGDLTLAGAWAERTARVEEDKRQRRVATRLLEEIVPPLAQARGTRTFSRYDPAFASGTPITRETIAHAMTALTEMDQIWQERDLP
;
A
#
# COMPACT_ATOMS: atom_id res chain seq x y z
N MET A 1 29.66 5.58 -18.45
CA MET A 1 28.52 6.50 -18.23
C MET A 1 27.63 5.93 -17.14
N GLU A 2 26.95 6.76 -16.36
CA GLU A 2 26.07 6.30 -15.27
C GLU A 2 24.65 5.99 -15.79
N SER A 3 24.02 4.95 -15.23
CA SER A 3 22.62 4.60 -15.52
C SER A 3 21.66 5.36 -14.60
N HIS A 4 20.49 5.75 -15.10
CA HIS A 4 19.44 6.32 -14.25
C HIS A 4 19.00 5.29 -13.17
N PRO A 5 18.70 5.71 -11.91
CA PRO A 5 18.30 4.79 -10.84
C PRO A 5 17.15 3.84 -11.23
N THR A 6 16.14 4.38 -11.92
CA THR A 6 14.97 3.64 -12.40
C THR A 6 15.30 2.60 -13.48
N THR A 7 16.39 2.80 -14.23
CA THR A 7 16.89 1.84 -15.21
C THR A 7 17.57 0.64 -14.54
N SER A 8 18.02 0.79 -13.29
CA SER A 8 18.63 -0.29 -12.50
C SER A 8 17.61 -1.33 -12.00
N LEU A 9 16.32 -0.99 -12.03
CA LEU A 9 15.22 -1.92 -11.72
C LEU A 9 15.03 -2.99 -12.80
N LEU A 10 15.71 -2.86 -13.94
CA LEU A 10 15.61 -3.76 -15.07
C LEU A 10 16.81 -4.71 -15.09
N PRO A 11 16.60 -6.04 -15.20
CA PRO A 11 17.70 -6.99 -15.32
C PRO A 11 18.59 -6.67 -16.54
N PRO A 12 19.92 -6.90 -16.44
CA PRO A 12 20.82 -6.80 -17.58
C PRO A 12 20.43 -7.81 -18.68
N LEU A 13 20.97 -7.61 -19.89
CA LEU A 13 20.93 -8.66 -20.93
C LEU A 13 21.82 -9.82 -20.45
N ASP A 14 21.44 -11.05 -20.76
CA ASP A 14 22.34 -12.18 -20.61
C ASP A 14 23.45 -12.14 -21.67
N GLU A 15 24.47 -12.98 -21.51
CA GLU A 15 25.67 -12.95 -22.36
C GLU A 15 25.35 -13.34 -23.81
N ASP A 16 24.40 -14.25 -24.03
CA ASP A 16 24.00 -14.71 -25.36
C ASP A 16 23.22 -13.62 -26.13
N ASP A 17 22.26 -12.96 -25.47
CA ASP A 17 21.51 -11.83 -26.03
C ASP A 17 22.43 -10.63 -26.31
N LEU A 18 23.42 -10.39 -25.43
CA LEU A 18 24.40 -9.31 -25.63
C LEU A 18 25.30 -9.59 -26.85
N ALA A 19 25.78 -10.83 -27.00
CA ALA A 19 26.60 -11.23 -28.13
C ALA A 19 25.82 -11.15 -29.46
N ALA A 20 24.57 -11.60 -29.48
CA ALA A 20 23.70 -11.48 -30.64
C ALA A 20 23.45 -10.01 -31.02
N LEU A 21 23.24 -9.14 -30.03
CA LEU A 21 23.06 -7.70 -30.24
C LEU A 21 24.35 -7.02 -30.74
N ALA A 22 25.52 -7.43 -30.24
CA ALA A 22 26.81 -6.91 -30.70
C ALA A 22 27.06 -7.30 -32.16
N GLN A 23 26.73 -8.52 -32.56
CA GLN A 23 26.84 -8.97 -33.95
C GLN A 23 25.92 -8.15 -34.88
N ASP A 24 24.66 -7.97 -34.51
CA ASP A 24 23.71 -7.15 -35.28
C ASP A 24 24.18 -5.71 -35.45
N ILE A 25 24.72 -5.11 -34.37
CA ILE A 25 25.29 -3.75 -34.42
C ILE A 25 26.57 -3.71 -35.28
N GLY A 26 27.39 -4.76 -35.29
CA GLY A 26 28.55 -4.86 -36.17
C GLY A 26 28.17 -4.89 -37.64
N ASP A 27 27.11 -5.63 -37.99
CA ASP A 27 26.65 -5.82 -39.37
C ASP A 27 25.84 -4.62 -39.89
N ASN A 28 25.00 -4.02 -39.04
CA ASN A 28 23.99 -3.03 -39.44
C ASN A 28 24.22 -1.62 -38.86
N GLY A 29 25.19 -1.46 -37.96
CA GLY A 29 25.38 -0.24 -37.17
C GLY A 29 24.30 -0.05 -36.10
N LEU A 30 24.45 1.00 -35.29
CA LEU A 30 23.46 1.34 -34.28
C LEU A 30 22.23 2.01 -34.91
N LEU A 31 21.14 1.25 -35.09
CA LEU A 31 19.89 1.77 -35.68
C LEU A 31 19.04 2.59 -34.71
N GLN A 32 19.12 2.32 -33.40
CA GLN A 32 18.36 3.04 -32.38
C GLN A 32 19.31 3.69 -31.36
N PRO A 33 19.28 5.02 -31.22
CA PRO A 33 20.22 5.73 -30.35
C PRO A 33 20.01 5.37 -28.87
N ILE A 34 21.05 5.65 -28.09
CA ILE A 34 21.02 5.56 -26.62
C ILE A 34 20.40 6.87 -26.11
N VAL A 35 19.45 6.75 -25.19
CA VAL A 35 18.68 7.90 -24.69
C VAL A 35 19.23 8.34 -23.35
N LEU A 36 19.57 9.62 -23.25
CA LEU A 36 20.11 10.25 -22.06
C LEU A 36 19.09 11.20 -21.43
N ASP A 37 19.19 11.42 -20.12
CA ASP A 37 18.51 12.52 -19.47
C ASP A 37 19.27 13.85 -19.64
N SER A 38 18.69 14.94 -19.14
CA SER A 38 19.32 16.27 -19.15
C SER A 38 20.64 16.35 -18.38
N HIS A 39 20.95 15.35 -17.56
CA HIS A 39 22.18 15.23 -16.78
C HIS A 39 23.19 14.26 -17.41
N GLY A 40 22.91 13.72 -18.60
CA GLY A 40 23.78 12.78 -19.31
C GLY A 40 23.75 11.34 -18.78
N ARG A 41 22.79 10.98 -17.92
CA ARG A 41 22.58 9.61 -17.43
C ARG A 41 21.74 8.81 -18.41
N ILE A 42 22.02 7.52 -18.53
CA ILE A 42 21.33 6.64 -19.49
C ILE A 42 19.92 6.34 -18.99
N LEU A 43 18.91 6.75 -19.78
CA LEU A 43 17.50 6.39 -19.60
C LEU A 43 17.16 5.09 -20.32
N ASP A 44 17.56 4.94 -21.59
CA ASP A 44 17.35 3.71 -22.37
C ASP A 44 18.58 3.39 -23.24
N GLY A 45 18.83 2.11 -23.47
CA GLY A 45 19.94 1.65 -24.32
C GLY A 45 21.18 1.18 -23.60
N ARG A 46 21.11 0.86 -22.30
CA ARG A 46 22.25 0.29 -21.53
C ARG A 46 22.87 -0.93 -22.21
N GLY A 47 22.04 -1.86 -22.71
CA GLY A 47 22.52 -3.02 -23.47
C GLY A 47 23.10 -2.67 -24.85
N ARG A 48 22.55 -1.64 -25.51
CA ARG A 48 23.08 -1.15 -26.80
C ARG A 48 24.45 -0.48 -26.62
N LEU A 49 24.66 0.24 -25.52
CA LEU A 49 25.97 0.80 -25.20
C LEU A 49 27.02 -0.30 -25.02
N ALA A 50 26.71 -1.32 -24.21
CA ALA A 50 27.61 -2.46 -24.01
C ALA A 50 27.88 -3.23 -25.32
N ALA A 51 26.86 -3.42 -26.16
CA ALA A 51 27.00 -4.07 -27.46
C ALA A 51 27.81 -3.24 -28.47
N CYS A 52 27.66 -1.91 -28.49
CA CYS A 52 28.50 -1.00 -29.28
C CYS A 52 29.98 -1.08 -28.87
N GLU A 53 30.25 -1.15 -27.56
CA GLU A 53 31.61 -1.33 -27.03
C GLU A 53 32.21 -2.66 -27.50
N GLN A 54 31.43 -3.75 -27.46
CA GLN A 54 31.85 -5.08 -27.91
C GLN A 54 32.03 -5.17 -29.44
N ALA A 55 31.22 -4.46 -30.21
CA ALA A 55 31.27 -4.45 -31.68
C ALA A 55 32.25 -3.42 -32.27
N HIS A 56 32.89 -2.59 -31.43
CA HIS A 56 33.72 -1.45 -31.85
C HIS A 56 32.99 -0.45 -32.77
N VAL A 57 31.69 -0.25 -32.55
CA VAL A 57 30.85 0.71 -33.29
C VAL A 57 30.63 1.96 -32.43
N GLU A 58 30.77 3.14 -33.03
CA GLU A 58 30.59 4.40 -32.31
C GLU A 58 29.12 4.61 -31.89
N PRO A 59 28.81 4.78 -30.60
CA PRO A 59 27.44 4.92 -30.12
C PRO A 59 26.84 6.29 -30.47
N ALA A 60 25.60 6.29 -30.94
CA ALA A 60 24.80 7.50 -31.15
C ALA A 60 23.91 7.78 -29.94
N PHE A 61 23.84 9.05 -29.52
CA PHE A 61 23.09 9.49 -28.34
C PHE A 61 22.01 10.51 -28.71
N ILE A 62 20.88 10.46 -28.00
CA ILE A 62 19.86 11.51 -28.01
C ILE A 62 19.51 11.91 -26.57
N THR A 63 19.24 13.19 -26.35
CA THR A 63 18.79 13.70 -25.05
C THR A 63 17.27 13.72 -25.01
N TYR A 64 16.68 13.15 -23.97
CA TYR A 64 15.25 13.20 -23.73
C TYR A 64 14.83 14.59 -23.22
N GLU A 65 13.89 15.23 -23.93
CA GLU A 65 13.42 16.59 -23.63
C GLU A 65 12.10 16.62 -22.81
N GLY A 66 11.60 15.47 -22.35
CA GLY A 66 10.36 15.40 -21.59
C GLY A 66 10.51 15.70 -20.09
N ASN A 67 9.38 15.96 -19.44
CA ASN A 67 9.34 16.43 -18.05
C ASN A 67 9.50 15.31 -17.00
N ASP A 68 9.33 14.04 -17.38
CA ASP A 68 9.38 12.92 -16.44
C ASP A 68 10.22 11.75 -16.99
N PRO A 69 11.52 11.71 -16.64
CA PRO A 69 12.43 10.65 -17.07
C PRO A 69 12.06 9.26 -16.51
N ASP A 70 11.44 9.20 -15.33
CA ASP A 70 11.06 7.93 -14.70
C ASP A 70 9.90 7.27 -15.43
N ILE A 71 8.89 8.05 -15.79
CA ILE A 71 7.79 7.60 -16.65
C ILE A 71 8.31 7.18 -18.02
N TYR A 72 9.29 7.89 -18.58
CA TYR A 72 9.90 7.51 -19.85
C TYR A 72 10.57 6.13 -19.75
N VAL A 73 11.44 5.92 -18.76
CA VAL A 73 12.14 4.64 -18.53
C VAL A 73 11.13 3.51 -18.38
N LEU A 74 10.12 3.69 -17.55
CA LEU A 74 9.07 2.70 -17.34
C LEU A 74 8.29 2.44 -18.64
N SER A 75 7.80 3.47 -19.32
CA SER A 75 6.97 3.32 -20.53
C SER A 75 7.71 2.66 -21.70
N VAL A 76 8.98 3.01 -21.93
CA VAL A 76 9.80 2.46 -23.01
C VAL A 76 10.16 1.01 -22.69
N ASN A 77 10.60 0.71 -21.47
CA ASN A 77 10.99 -0.65 -21.11
C ASN A 77 9.79 -1.59 -20.93
N LEU A 78 8.63 -1.08 -20.48
CA LEU A 78 7.36 -1.82 -20.43
C LEU A 78 6.80 -2.14 -21.82
N ARG A 79 7.13 -1.33 -22.84
CA ARG A 79 6.71 -1.57 -24.23
C ARG A 79 7.71 -2.42 -25.04
N ARG A 80 9.01 -2.33 -24.76
CA ARG A 80 10.07 -3.03 -25.52
C ARG A 80 10.23 -4.50 -25.11
N ARG A 81 10.01 -4.82 -23.84
CA ARG A 81 9.81 -6.19 -23.38
C ARG A 81 8.32 -6.45 -23.51
N SER A 82 7.92 -7.47 -24.23
CA SER A 82 6.54 -7.97 -24.29
C SER A 82 6.15 -8.55 -22.92
N LEU A 83 6.10 -7.70 -21.90
CA LEU A 83 5.67 -8.07 -20.56
C LEU A 83 4.22 -8.51 -20.67
N THR A 84 3.99 -9.73 -20.21
CA THR A 84 2.64 -10.24 -20.10
C THR A 84 1.84 -9.34 -19.15
N LYS A 85 0.53 -9.27 -19.34
CA LYS A 85 -0.37 -8.54 -18.43
C LYS A 85 -0.19 -8.97 -16.96
N GLY A 86 0.26 -10.20 -16.72
CA GLY A 86 0.54 -10.71 -15.38
C GLY A 86 1.81 -10.14 -14.75
N GLN A 87 2.88 -9.96 -15.53
CA GLN A 87 4.10 -9.29 -15.08
C GLN A 87 3.82 -7.82 -14.74
N ALA A 88 3.14 -7.10 -15.64
CA ALA A 88 2.75 -5.71 -15.40
C ALA A 88 1.93 -5.57 -14.12
N ALA A 89 0.95 -6.45 -13.91
CA ALA A 89 0.15 -6.47 -12.68
C ALA A 89 0.99 -6.69 -11.42
N MET A 90 1.96 -7.63 -11.46
CA MET A 90 2.81 -7.93 -10.32
C MET A 90 3.72 -6.75 -9.94
N ILE A 91 4.33 -6.12 -10.96
CA ILE A 91 5.16 -4.92 -10.78
C ILE A 91 4.33 -3.80 -10.14
N SER A 92 3.12 -3.54 -10.67
CA SER A 92 2.24 -2.49 -10.13
C SER A 92 1.85 -2.75 -8.66
N VAL A 93 1.53 -3.99 -8.31
CA VAL A 93 1.15 -4.36 -6.94
C VAL A 93 2.36 -4.28 -5.98
N LYS A 94 3.54 -4.75 -6.40
CA LYS A 94 4.77 -4.66 -5.60
C LYS A 94 5.18 -3.21 -5.36
N ALA A 95 5.15 -2.37 -6.40
CA ALA A 95 5.45 -0.94 -6.30
C ALA A 95 4.52 -0.23 -5.30
N ARG A 96 3.21 -0.56 -5.32
CA ARG A 96 2.25 -0.01 -4.34
C ARG A 96 2.63 -0.40 -2.91
N SER A 97 2.95 -1.67 -2.68
CA SER A 97 3.31 -2.17 -1.36
C SER A 97 4.58 -1.53 -0.79
N LEU A 98 5.59 -1.29 -1.64
CA LEU A 98 6.83 -0.64 -1.24
C LEU A 98 6.62 0.85 -0.94
N GLY A 99 5.84 1.54 -1.78
CA GLY A 99 5.46 2.91 -1.48
C GLY A 99 4.70 3.01 -0.15
N GLU A 100 3.93 1.99 0.25
CA GLU A 100 3.10 1.98 1.49
C GLU A 100 3.95 2.09 2.76
N GLN A 101 5.22 1.70 2.68
CA GLN A 101 6.17 1.79 3.78
C GLN A 101 6.92 3.13 3.81
N GLU A 102 6.95 3.88 2.71
CA GLU A 102 7.62 5.18 2.60
C GLU A 102 6.60 6.32 2.47
N ARG A 103 6.17 6.85 3.62
CA ARG A 103 5.43 8.12 3.84
C ARG A 103 3.97 8.21 3.32
N CYS A 104 3.06 8.44 4.27
CA CYS A 104 1.80 9.14 4.08
C CYS A 104 2.03 10.51 3.42
N SER A 105 1.45 10.78 2.24
CA SER A 105 0.80 12.08 1.94
C SER A 105 0.25 12.28 0.51
N SER A 106 0.48 11.43 -0.51
CA SER A 106 0.05 11.77 -1.89
C SER A 106 -0.44 10.59 -2.74
N ARG A 107 -1.34 9.77 -2.19
CA ARG A 107 -1.32 8.32 -2.49
C ARG A 107 -2.54 7.70 -3.17
N GLU A 108 -3.58 8.48 -3.46
CA GLU A 108 -4.77 7.93 -4.13
C GLU A 108 -4.68 8.02 -5.66
N GLN A 109 -3.76 8.86 -6.18
CA GLN A 109 -3.54 9.02 -7.62
C GLN A 109 -2.60 7.97 -8.24
N THR A 110 -1.67 7.36 -7.51
CA THR A 110 -0.54 6.61 -8.12
C THR A 110 -0.87 5.14 -8.46
N ALA A 111 -1.73 4.49 -7.66
CA ALA A 111 -2.00 3.05 -7.83
C ALA A 111 -3.13 2.73 -8.82
N ARG A 112 -4.17 3.60 -8.91
CA ARG A 112 -5.17 3.51 -9.99
C ARG A 112 -4.58 3.90 -11.33
N SER A 113 -3.73 4.94 -11.35
CA SER A 113 -3.11 5.43 -12.59
C SER A 113 -2.15 4.43 -13.22
N LEU A 114 -1.30 3.72 -12.47
CA LEU A 114 -0.33 2.80 -13.08
C LEU A 114 -0.97 1.57 -13.75
N GLY A 115 -1.98 0.95 -13.10
CA GLY A 115 -2.68 -0.21 -13.69
C GLY A 115 -3.50 0.16 -14.93
N GLU A 116 -4.15 1.33 -14.91
CA GLU A 116 -4.90 1.89 -16.05
C GLU A 116 -3.96 2.34 -17.18
N GLN A 117 -2.85 3.01 -16.86
CA GLN A 117 -1.82 3.42 -17.82
C GLN A 117 -1.13 2.23 -18.50
N LEU A 118 -1.04 1.09 -17.82
CA LEU A 118 -0.49 -0.16 -18.36
C LEU A 118 -1.56 -1.07 -19.00
N GLY A 119 -2.84 -0.65 -19.02
CA GLY A 119 -3.93 -1.39 -19.64
C GLY A 119 -4.24 -2.74 -18.96
N VAL A 120 -3.94 -2.86 -17.66
CA VAL A 120 -4.14 -4.09 -16.88
C VAL A 120 -5.54 -4.10 -16.28
N ALA A 121 -6.30 -5.17 -16.54
CA ALA A 121 -7.64 -5.32 -15.97
C ALA A 121 -7.61 -5.49 -14.44
N VAL A 122 -8.58 -4.90 -13.75
CA VAL A 122 -8.73 -4.94 -12.27
C VAL A 122 -8.69 -6.38 -11.72
N ALA A 123 -9.26 -7.35 -12.45
CA ALA A 123 -9.23 -8.75 -12.04
C ALA A 123 -7.79 -9.34 -12.01
N VAL A 124 -6.91 -8.91 -12.92
CA VAL A 124 -5.51 -9.35 -12.97
C VAL A 124 -4.72 -8.73 -11.83
N MET A 125 -4.99 -7.46 -11.51
CA MET A 125 -4.44 -6.79 -10.32
C MET A 125 -4.87 -7.51 -9.02
N GLY A 126 -6.11 -7.96 -8.94
CA GLY A 126 -6.60 -8.75 -7.80
C GLY A 126 -5.85 -10.08 -7.63
N ARG A 127 -5.56 -10.79 -8.73
CA ARG A 127 -4.74 -12.01 -8.70
C ARG A 127 -3.32 -11.74 -8.24
N ALA A 128 -2.69 -10.69 -8.75
CA ALA A 128 -1.35 -10.27 -8.33
C ALA A 128 -1.31 -9.89 -6.83
N GLY A 129 -2.33 -9.21 -6.33
CA GLY A 129 -2.51 -8.93 -4.90
C GLY A 129 -2.57 -10.19 -4.04
N MET A 130 -3.29 -11.23 -4.52
CA MET A 130 -3.37 -12.50 -3.80
C MET A 130 -2.02 -13.22 -3.70
N VAL A 131 -1.22 -13.19 -4.77
CA VAL A 131 0.13 -13.74 -4.78
C VAL A 131 1.03 -12.97 -3.80
N LEU A 132 1.03 -11.64 -3.85
CA LEU A 132 1.82 -10.83 -2.91
C LEU A 132 1.51 -11.18 -1.45
N GLN A 133 0.24 -11.45 -1.12
CA GLN A 133 -0.20 -11.72 0.24
C GLN A 133 0.09 -13.14 0.72
N HIS A 134 -0.06 -14.15 -0.15
CA HIS A 134 -0.05 -15.58 0.27
C HIS A 134 1.07 -16.41 -0.36
N ALA A 135 1.83 -15.85 -1.29
CA ALA A 135 3.00 -16.47 -1.91
C ALA A 135 4.04 -15.38 -2.29
N PRO A 136 4.56 -14.62 -1.31
CA PRO A 136 5.47 -13.50 -1.57
C PRO A 136 6.78 -13.94 -2.24
N ASP A 137 7.21 -15.17 -2.01
CA ASP A 137 8.35 -15.83 -2.65
C ASP A 137 8.20 -15.97 -4.18
N LEU A 138 6.96 -15.99 -4.69
CA LEU A 138 6.68 -16.13 -6.12
C LEU A 138 6.57 -14.78 -6.85
N VAL A 139 6.64 -13.65 -6.13
CA VAL A 139 6.53 -12.30 -6.72
C VAL A 139 7.67 -12.03 -7.70
N ASP A 140 8.92 -12.26 -7.28
CA ASP A 140 10.11 -12.00 -8.10
C ASP A 140 10.22 -12.95 -9.30
N PRO A 141 9.97 -14.27 -9.17
CA PRO A 141 9.87 -15.17 -10.31
C PRO A 141 8.82 -14.76 -11.35
N VAL A 142 7.66 -14.25 -10.91
CA VAL A 142 6.61 -13.77 -11.82
C VAL A 142 7.06 -12.49 -12.53
N ILE A 143 7.69 -11.54 -11.84
CA ILE A 143 8.21 -10.30 -12.45
C ILE A 143 9.30 -10.62 -13.47
N ALA A 144 10.22 -11.51 -13.13
CA ALA A 144 11.30 -11.97 -13.99
C ALA A 144 10.81 -12.76 -15.22
N GLY A 145 9.55 -13.21 -15.23
CA GLY A 145 8.99 -14.01 -16.32
C GLY A 145 9.36 -15.50 -16.26
N ALA A 146 10.02 -15.94 -15.18
CA ALA A 146 10.33 -17.36 -14.94
C ALA A 146 9.08 -18.19 -14.63
N MET A 147 7.99 -17.55 -14.20
CA MET A 147 6.70 -18.17 -13.90
C MET A 147 5.54 -17.30 -14.37
N GLY A 148 4.45 -17.93 -14.82
CA GLY A 148 3.22 -17.23 -15.16
C GLY A 148 2.40 -16.84 -13.93
N LEU A 149 1.78 -15.65 -13.94
CA LEU A 149 0.90 -15.17 -12.86
C LEU A 149 -0.21 -16.17 -12.49
N LYS A 150 -0.72 -16.95 -13.47
CA LYS A 150 -1.78 -17.93 -13.23
C LYS A 150 -1.31 -19.05 -12.28
N GLU A 151 -0.08 -19.52 -12.44
CA GLU A 151 0.51 -20.59 -11.62
C GLU A 151 0.78 -20.09 -10.22
N ALA A 152 1.43 -18.93 -10.10
CA ALA A 152 1.63 -18.27 -8.80
C ALA A 152 0.30 -18.04 -8.06
N TYR A 153 -0.74 -17.64 -8.79
CA TYR A 153 -2.09 -17.45 -8.23
C TYR A 153 -2.74 -18.76 -7.76
N ALA A 154 -2.47 -19.89 -8.41
CA ALA A 154 -2.94 -21.19 -7.95
C ALA A 154 -2.26 -21.57 -6.63
N THR A 155 -0.93 -21.43 -6.54
CA THR A 155 -0.18 -21.66 -5.30
C THR A 155 -0.64 -20.73 -4.18
N ALA A 156 -0.89 -19.45 -4.48
CA ALA A 156 -1.41 -18.49 -3.51
C ALA A 156 -2.81 -18.88 -2.99
N GLN A 157 -3.67 -19.44 -3.84
CA GLN A 157 -4.97 -19.98 -3.42
C GLN A 157 -4.82 -21.20 -2.52
N GLU A 158 -3.91 -22.12 -2.83
CA GLU A 158 -3.64 -23.28 -1.98
C GLU A 158 -3.09 -22.87 -0.62
N ASN A 159 -2.14 -21.93 -0.60
CA ASN A 159 -1.59 -21.38 0.65
C ASN A 159 -2.68 -20.69 1.47
N LYS A 160 -3.58 -19.93 0.82
CA LYS A 160 -4.75 -19.35 1.48
C LYS A 160 -5.71 -20.42 2.01
N ALA A 161 -5.94 -21.50 1.28
CA ALA A 161 -6.80 -22.60 1.71
C ALA A 161 -6.20 -23.35 2.91
N LYS A 162 -4.89 -23.60 2.89
CA LYS A 162 -4.15 -24.20 4.02
C LYS A 162 -4.18 -23.29 5.25
N ALA A 163 -3.95 -21.99 5.06
CA ALA A 163 -4.01 -21.00 6.13
C ALA A 163 -5.44 -20.83 6.70
N ASN A 164 -6.46 -21.00 5.87
CA ASN A 164 -7.87 -20.99 6.28
C ASN A 164 -8.41 -22.38 6.64
N SER A 165 -7.55 -23.38 6.82
CA SER A 165 -8.00 -24.68 7.30
C SER A 165 -8.67 -24.52 8.66
N ALA A 166 -9.69 -25.34 8.91
CA ALA A 166 -10.46 -25.28 10.16
C ALA A 166 -9.56 -25.46 11.40
N GLU A 167 -8.50 -26.28 11.28
CA GLU A 167 -7.51 -26.50 12.33
C GLU A 167 -6.71 -25.23 12.66
N VAL A 168 -6.22 -24.52 11.63
CA VAL A 168 -5.47 -23.25 11.82
C VAL A 168 -6.39 -22.15 12.36
N GLN A 169 -7.62 -22.06 11.84
CA GLN A 169 -8.60 -21.09 12.32
C GLN A 169 -9.03 -21.37 13.76
N LEU A 170 -9.14 -22.62 14.18
CA LEU A 170 -9.44 -23.00 15.56
C LEU A 170 -8.25 -22.72 16.48
N ALA A 171 -7.03 -23.04 16.06
CA ALA A 171 -5.81 -22.74 16.82
C ALA A 171 -5.68 -21.23 17.07
N ARG A 172 -5.89 -20.41 16.03
CA ARG A 172 -5.88 -18.96 16.13
C ARG A 172 -6.99 -18.43 17.05
N LEU A 173 -8.19 -19.02 16.99
CA LEU A 173 -9.29 -18.62 17.86
C LEU A 173 -8.96 -18.93 19.33
N ARG A 174 -8.29 -20.05 19.64
CA ARG A 174 -7.83 -20.37 21.01
C ARG A 174 -6.85 -19.34 21.56
N GLU A 175 -5.98 -18.79 20.72
CA GLU A 175 -5.03 -17.74 21.13
C GLU A 175 -5.73 -16.38 21.31
N GLU A 176 -6.65 -16.02 20.42
CA GLU A 176 -7.26 -14.69 20.39
C GLU A 176 -8.51 -14.54 21.28
N ASP A 177 -9.32 -15.59 21.42
CA ASP A 177 -10.56 -15.63 22.22
C ASP A 177 -10.87 -17.08 22.66
N PRO A 178 -10.26 -17.55 23.77
CA PRO A 178 -10.39 -18.93 24.22
C PRO A 178 -11.84 -19.33 24.53
N GLU A 179 -12.67 -18.42 25.04
CA GLU A 179 -14.09 -18.71 25.33
C GLU A 179 -14.88 -19.03 24.06
N LEU A 180 -14.65 -18.29 22.97
CA LEU A 180 -15.27 -18.60 21.68
C LEU A 180 -14.72 -19.89 21.08
N ALA A 181 -13.45 -20.21 21.33
CA ALA A 181 -12.88 -21.49 20.89
C ALA A 181 -13.51 -22.69 21.62
N ASP A 182 -13.73 -22.57 22.93
CA ASP A 182 -14.35 -23.63 23.74
C ASP A 182 -15.79 -23.90 23.28
N ARG A 183 -16.58 -22.84 23.02
CA ARG A 183 -17.93 -22.97 22.45
C ARG A 183 -17.95 -23.65 21.08
N VAL A 184 -16.87 -23.54 20.30
CA VAL A 184 -16.73 -24.27 19.03
C VAL A 184 -16.41 -25.75 19.26
N ILE A 185 -15.56 -26.06 20.25
CA ILE A 185 -15.20 -27.44 20.61
C ILE A 185 -16.40 -28.18 21.20
N GLU A 186 -17.20 -27.50 22.02
CA GLU A 186 -18.42 -28.03 22.63
C GLU A 186 -19.55 -28.22 21.62
N GLY A 187 -19.43 -27.65 20.41
CA GLY A 187 -20.41 -27.77 19.33
C GLY A 187 -21.57 -26.76 19.42
N ASP A 188 -21.52 -25.84 20.39
CA ASP A 188 -22.51 -24.77 20.57
C ASP A 188 -22.42 -23.70 19.48
N LEU A 189 -21.24 -23.55 18.87
CA LEU A 189 -20.98 -22.57 17.83
C LEU A 189 -20.18 -23.16 16.67
N THR A 190 -20.48 -22.74 15.46
CA THR A 190 -19.62 -23.06 14.31
C THR A 190 -18.38 -22.18 14.33
N LEU A 191 -17.26 -22.65 13.78
CA LEU A 191 -16.04 -21.87 13.65
C LEU A 191 -16.27 -20.53 12.92
N ALA A 192 -17.09 -20.54 11.86
CA ALA A 192 -17.49 -19.33 11.15
C ALA A 192 -18.33 -18.39 12.04
N GLY A 193 -19.26 -18.94 12.84
CA GLY A 193 -20.05 -18.19 13.81
C GLY A 193 -19.19 -17.54 14.89
N ALA A 194 -18.18 -18.24 15.40
CA ALA A 194 -17.24 -17.71 16.38
C ALA A 194 -16.45 -16.52 15.86
N TRP A 195 -15.88 -16.64 14.65
CA TRP A 195 -15.16 -15.53 14.02
C TRP A 195 -16.09 -14.35 13.71
N ALA A 196 -17.34 -14.60 13.33
CA ALA A 196 -18.33 -13.54 13.11
C ALA A 196 -18.66 -12.80 14.43
N GLU A 197 -18.90 -13.53 15.52
CA GLU A 197 -19.17 -12.94 16.84
C GLU A 197 -17.98 -12.10 17.32
N ARG A 198 -16.76 -12.63 17.23
CA ARG A 198 -15.55 -11.90 17.58
C ARG A 198 -15.38 -10.63 16.74
N THR A 199 -15.58 -10.73 15.43
CA THR A 199 -15.48 -9.59 14.52
C THR A 199 -16.50 -8.50 14.90
N ALA A 200 -17.74 -8.90 15.23
CA ALA A 200 -18.76 -7.97 15.69
C ALA A 200 -18.36 -7.27 16.99
N ARG A 201 -17.80 -8.00 17.97
CA ARG A 201 -17.29 -7.41 19.23
C ARG A 201 -16.21 -6.36 18.97
N VAL A 202 -15.26 -6.67 18.10
CA VAL A 202 -14.15 -5.76 17.75
C VAL A 202 -14.65 -4.51 17.02
N GLU A 203 -15.56 -4.67 16.04
CA GLU A 203 -16.12 -3.53 15.31
C GLU A 203 -17.02 -2.66 16.20
N GLU A 204 -17.73 -3.25 17.15
CA GLU A 204 -18.50 -2.51 18.15
C GLU A 204 -17.59 -1.66 19.04
N ASP A 205 -16.50 -2.23 19.57
CA ASP A 205 -15.54 -1.48 20.39
C ASP A 205 -14.92 -0.32 19.59
N LYS A 206 -14.51 -0.56 18.34
CA LYS A 206 -14.03 0.52 17.45
C LYS A 206 -15.09 1.60 17.23
N ARG A 207 -16.35 1.22 17.03
CA ARG A 207 -17.46 2.16 16.86
C ARG A 207 -17.64 3.01 18.11
N GLN A 208 -17.64 2.39 19.29
CA GLN A 208 -17.78 3.10 20.56
C GLN A 208 -16.63 4.06 20.81
N ARG A 209 -15.38 3.64 20.55
CA ARG A 209 -14.21 4.53 20.62
C ARG A 209 -14.34 5.73 19.70
N ARG A 210 -14.76 5.54 18.45
CA ARG A 210 -14.98 6.66 17.51
C ARG A 210 -16.05 7.62 17.99
N VAL A 211 -17.17 7.11 18.52
CA VAL A 211 -18.24 7.94 19.07
C VAL A 211 -17.73 8.74 20.28
N ALA A 212 -17.03 8.10 21.20
CA ALA A 212 -16.44 8.76 22.36
C ALA A 212 -15.41 9.83 21.95
N THR A 213 -14.51 9.52 21.01
CA THR A 213 -13.53 10.50 20.50
C THR A 213 -14.21 11.73 19.90
N ARG A 214 -15.20 11.55 19.02
CA ARG A 214 -15.93 12.68 18.42
C ARG A 214 -16.64 13.52 19.47
N LEU A 215 -17.28 12.88 20.45
CA LEU A 215 -17.96 13.59 21.54
C LEU A 215 -16.97 14.49 22.30
N LEU A 216 -15.78 14.00 22.60
CA LEU A 216 -14.75 14.78 23.29
C LEU A 216 -14.19 15.90 22.41
N GLU A 217 -13.96 15.64 21.12
CA GLU A 217 -13.54 16.66 20.14
C GLU A 217 -14.57 17.80 20.00
N GLU A 218 -15.87 17.50 20.13
CA GLU A 218 -16.94 18.49 20.05
C GLU A 218 -17.11 19.29 21.35
N ILE A 219 -16.81 18.72 22.51
CA ILE A 219 -17.10 19.33 23.82
C ILE A 219 -15.89 20.04 24.43
N VAL A 220 -14.72 19.39 24.45
CA VAL A 220 -13.58 19.84 25.25
C VAL A 220 -12.95 21.13 24.69
N PRO A 221 -12.68 21.27 23.38
CA PRO A 221 -12.07 22.49 22.85
C PRO A 221 -12.94 23.75 23.02
N PRO A 222 -14.26 23.75 22.75
CA PRO A 222 -15.11 24.92 23.02
C PRO A 222 -15.14 25.31 24.49
N LEU A 223 -15.17 24.33 25.40
CA LEU A 223 -15.13 24.59 26.84
C LEU A 223 -13.81 25.24 27.27
N ALA A 224 -12.69 24.76 26.75
CA ALA A 224 -11.37 25.34 26.98
C ALA A 224 -11.28 26.78 26.43
N GLN A 225 -11.81 27.03 25.23
CA GLN A 225 -11.83 28.36 24.60
C GLN A 225 -12.76 29.35 25.33
N ALA A 226 -13.81 28.87 26.00
CA ALA A 226 -14.70 29.73 26.77
C ALA A 226 -14.03 30.30 28.04
N ARG A 227 -12.90 29.73 28.49
CA ARG A 227 -12.15 30.21 29.65
C ARG A 227 -11.71 31.67 29.46
N GLY A 228 -12.03 32.52 30.45
CA GLY A 228 -11.66 33.93 30.43
C GLY A 228 -12.54 34.82 29.55
N THR A 229 -13.53 34.26 28.86
CA THR A 229 -14.51 35.02 28.07
C THR A 229 -15.68 35.50 28.93
N ARG A 230 -16.51 36.41 28.39
CA ARG A 230 -17.77 36.84 29.04
C ARG A 230 -18.94 35.88 28.80
N THR A 231 -18.71 34.73 28.18
CA THR A 231 -19.77 33.77 27.81
C THR A 231 -20.53 33.29 29.04
N PHE A 232 -19.82 32.95 30.12
CA PHE A 232 -20.45 32.46 31.35
C PHE A 232 -21.29 33.53 32.08
N SER A 233 -20.83 34.79 32.09
CA SER A 233 -21.55 35.87 32.78
C SER A 233 -22.76 36.40 32.00
N ARG A 234 -22.88 36.02 30.72
CA ARG A 234 -24.02 36.34 29.85
C ARG A 234 -25.05 35.21 29.77
N TYR A 235 -24.84 34.11 30.48
CA TYR A 235 -25.81 33.03 30.51
C TYR A 235 -27.12 33.51 31.12
N ASP A 236 -28.22 33.33 30.39
CA ASP A 236 -29.57 33.65 30.82
C ASP A 236 -30.48 32.44 30.55
N PRO A 237 -31.02 31.80 31.61
CA PRO A 237 -31.94 30.66 31.50
C PRO A 237 -33.17 30.93 30.61
N ALA A 238 -33.60 32.18 30.46
CA ALA A 238 -34.76 32.54 29.65
C ALA A 238 -34.57 32.20 28.15
N PHE A 239 -33.33 32.07 27.69
CA PHE A 239 -33.00 31.70 26.31
C PHE A 239 -32.62 30.21 26.17
N ALA A 240 -32.77 29.38 27.21
CA ALA A 240 -32.45 27.97 27.15
C ALA A 240 -33.50 27.19 26.31
N SER A 241 -33.04 26.38 25.36
CA SER A 241 -33.90 25.49 24.55
C SER A 241 -34.21 24.14 25.21
N GLY A 242 -33.56 23.83 26.35
CA GLY A 242 -33.72 22.59 27.11
C GLY A 242 -33.58 22.85 28.61
N THR A 243 -33.17 21.82 29.37
CA THR A 243 -32.95 21.97 30.83
C THR A 243 -31.92 23.06 31.12
N PRO A 244 -32.27 24.10 31.91
CA PRO A 244 -31.33 25.15 32.27
C PRO A 244 -30.10 24.60 33.00
N ILE A 245 -28.94 25.21 32.76
CA ILE A 245 -27.69 24.85 33.42
C ILE A 245 -27.78 25.27 34.89
N THR A 246 -27.56 24.31 35.78
CA THR A 246 -27.57 24.54 37.23
C THR A 246 -26.16 24.46 37.81
N ARG A 247 -26.01 24.89 39.07
CA ARG A 247 -24.74 24.70 39.81
C ARG A 247 -24.36 23.23 39.96
N GLU A 248 -25.35 22.36 40.11
CA GLU A 248 -25.15 20.90 40.19
C GLU A 248 -24.61 20.36 38.87
N THR A 249 -25.19 20.77 37.73
CA THR A 249 -24.69 20.39 36.39
C THR A 249 -23.24 20.82 36.19
N ILE A 250 -22.87 22.02 36.64
CA ILE A 250 -21.48 22.50 36.57
C ILE A 250 -20.55 21.66 37.46
N ALA A 251 -20.99 21.32 38.67
CA ALA A 251 -20.20 20.49 39.59
C ALA A 251 -19.94 19.07 39.03
N HIS A 252 -20.95 18.46 38.41
CA HIS A 252 -20.78 17.18 37.71
C HIS A 252 -19.82 17.30 36.53
N ALA A 253 -19.93 18.36 35.72
CA ALA A 253 -19.00 18.60 34.61
C ALA A 253 -17.54 18.79 35.09
N MET A 254 -17.32 19.49 36.21
CA MET A 254 -15.98 19.63 36.80
C MET A 254 -15.43 18.28 37.28
N THR A 255 -16.26 17.44 37.88
CA THR A 255 -15.87 16.08 38.31
C THR A 255 -15.49 15.24 37.10
N ALA A 256 -16.32 15.24 36.04
CA ALA A 256 -16.06 14.50 34.81
C ALA A 256 -14.76 14.95 34.12
N LEU A 257 -14.45 16.25 34.10
CA LEU A 257 -13.17 16.74 33.57
C LEU A 257 -11.97 16.28 34.40
N THR A 258 -12.13 16.14 35.71
CA THR A 258 -11.09 15.63 36.60
C THR A 258 -10.84 14.14 36.36
N GLU A 259 -11.91 13.34 36.24
CA GLU A 259 -11.81 11.93 35.88
C GLU A 259 -11.19 11.74 34.49
N MET A 260 -11.57 12.58 33.52
CA MET A 260 -10.97 12.57 32.18
C MET A 260 -9.46 12.84 32.23
N ASP A 261 -9.00 13.83 33.00
CA ASP A 261 -7.57 14.11 33.19
C ASP A 261 -6.84 12.92 33.80
N GLN A 262 -7.43 12.26 34.82
CA GLN A 262 -6.87 11.06 35.42
C GLN A 262 -6.73 9.92 34.40
N ILE A 263 -7.77 9.66 33.59
CA ILE A 263 -7.72 8.64 32.53
C ILE A 263 -6.64 8.97 31.50
N TRP A 264 -6.45 10.25 31.16
CA TRP A 264 -5.40 10.68 30.24
C TRP A 264 -4.01 10.41 30.81
N GLN A 265 -3.79 10.71 32.09
CA GLN A 265 -2.54 10.41 32.78
C GLN A 265 -2.25 8.90 32.85
N GLU A 266 -3.26 8.09 33.21
CA GLU A 266 -3.13 6.62 33.27
C GLU A 266 -2.80 6.00 31.91
N ARG A 267 -3.28 6.62 30.83
CA ARG A 267 -3.10 6.16 29.45
C ARG A 267 -1.94 6.82 28.72
N ASP A 268 -1.19 7.70 29.38
CA ASP A 268 -0.08 8.49 28.80
C ASP A 268 -0.51 9.20 27.49
N LEU A 269 -1.70 9.80 27.52
CA LEU A 269 -2.23 10.55 26.38
C LEU A 269 -1.70 11.99 26.41
N PRO A 270 -1.39 12.58 25.23
CA PRO A 270 -0.85 13.93 25.11
C PRO A 270 -1.85 15.03 25.48
#